data_AF-H8I6A8-F1
#
_entry.id   AF-H8I6A8-F1
#
_cell.length_a   1.000
_cell.length_b   1.000
_cell.length_c   1.000
_cell.angle_alpha   90.00
_cell.angle_beta   90.00
_cell.angle_gamma   90.00
#
_symmetry.space_group_name_H-M   'P 1'
#
loop_
_entity.id
_entity.type
_entity.pdbx_description
1 polymer ?
#
loop_
_entity_poly.entity_id
_entity_poly.type
_entity_poly.pdbx_seq_one_letter_code
_entity_poly.pdbx_strand_id
1 'polypeptide(L)' 'MSKADIPEKLHKEVKKFAVEHDMSIKDAYVHLLEYALEQRYDKAALKKILKERGPSGQDDIIVGS' A
#
# COMPACT_ATOMS: atom_id res chain seq x y z
N MET A 1 -11.23 -3.08 13.84
CA MET A 1 -10.68 -2.68 12.53
C MET A 1 -11.58 -3.25 11.45
N SER A 2 -12.17 -2.40 10.59
CA SER A 2 -12.87 -2.89 9.41
C SER A 2 -11.87 -3.62 8.54
N LYS A 3 -12.01 -4.94 8.41
CA LYS A 3 -11.28 -5.70 7.40
C LYS A 3 -11.75 -5.15 6.06
N ALA A 4 -10.88 -4.48 5.34
CA ALA A 4 -11.18 -4.13 3.96
C ALA A 4 -11.47 -5.46 3.25
N ASP A 5 -12.67 -5.61 2.70
CA ASP A 5 -13.03 -6.76 1.87
C ASP A 5 -12.25 -6.66 0.56
N ILE A 6 -11.00 -7.14 0.59
CA ILE A 6 -10.17 -7.22 -0.60
C ILE A 6 -10.68 -8.41 -1.42
N PRO A 7 -11.05 -8.20 -2.70
CA PRO A 7 -11.46 -9.30 -3.56
C PRO A 7 -10.43 -10.43 -3.55
N GLU A 8 -10.86 -11.67 -3.33
CA GLU A 8 -9.96 -12.82 -3.17
C GLU A 8 -9.04 -13.00 -4.38
N LYS A 9 -9.54 -12.71 -5.59
CA LYS A 9 -8.75 -12.70 -6.82
C LYS A 9 -7.60 -11.69 -6.76
N LEU A 10 -7.87 -10.47 -6.28
CA LEU A 10 -6.85 -9.44 -6.14
C LEU A 10 -5.80 -9.85 -5.09
N HIS A 11 -6.22 -10.43 -3.97
CA HIS A 11 -5.30 -10.91 -2.94
C HIS A 11 -4.36 -12.01 -3.44
N LYS A 12 -4.87 -12.95 -4.26
CA LYS A 12 -4.05 -14.00 -4.88
C LYS A 12 -2.99 -13.42 -5.82
N GLU A 13 -3.35 -12.46 -6.66
CA GLU A 13 -2.40 -11.81 -7.57
C GLU A 13 -1.32 -11.03 -6.82
N VAL A 14 -1.70 -10.24 -5.79
CA VAL A 14 -0.73 -9.50 -4.98
C VAL A 14 0.22 -10.43 -4.23
N LYS A 15 -0.29 -11.56 -3.72
CA LYS A 15 0.55 -12.59 -3.08
C LYS A 15 1.53 -13.22 -4.07
N LYS A 16 1.09 -13.51 -5.30
CA LYS A 16 1.97 -14.04 -6.35
C LYS A 16 3.08 -13.06 -6.69
N PHE A 17 2.73 -11.79 -6.90
CA PHE A 17 3.69 -10.71 -7.15
C PHE A 17 4.71 -10.57 -6.01
N ALA A 18 4.26 -10.64 -4.75
CA ALA A 18 5.14 -10.58 -3.59
C ALA A 18 6.20 -11.70 -3.61
N VAL A 19 5.79 -12.92 -3.97
CA VAL A 19 6.70 -14.08 -4.08
C VAL A 19 7.64 -13.96 -5.27
N GLU A 20 7.15 -13.53 -6.44
CA GLU A 20 7.96 -13.36 -7.65
C GLU A 20 9.07 -12.31 -7.50
N HIS A 21 8.83 -11.30 -6.65
CA HIS A 21 9.74 -10.19 -6.41
C HIS A 21 10.47 -10.24 -5.06
N ASP A 22 10.39 -11.35 -4.34
CA ASP A 22 11.02 -11.55 -3.01
C ASP A 22 10.73 -10.41 -2.02
N MET A 23 9.47 -9.98 -1.95
CA MET A 23 9.03 -8.88 -1.09
C MET A 23 7.87 -9.29 -0.18
N SER A 24 7.60 -8.48 0.84
CA SER A 24 6.45 -8.74 1.72
C SER A 24 5.13 -8.47 1.00
N ILE A 25 4.07 -9.17 1.41
CA ILE A 25 2.73 -8.92 0.86
C ILE A 25 2.27 -7.48 1.10
N LYS A 26 2.73 -6.86 2.20
CA LYS A 26 2.44 -5.46 2.52
C LYS A 26 3.09 -4.53 1.50
N ASP A 27 4.35 -4.76 1.16
CA ASP A 27 5.08 -3.94 0.19
C ASP A 27 4.50 -4.10 -1.22
N ALA A 28 4.08 -5.30 -1.58
CA ALA A 28 3.36 -5.55 -2.83
C ALA A 28 2.05 -4.74 -2.92
N TYR A 29 1.29 -4.63 -1.82
CA TYR A 29 0.11 -3.75 -1.78
C TYR A 29 0.47 -2.26 -1.87
N VAL A 30 1.56 -1.84 -1.25
CA VAL A 30 2.05 -0.46 -1.36
C VAL A 30 2.40 -0.15 -2.81
N HIS A 31 3.16 -1.00 -3.48
CA HIS A 31 3.49 -0.83 -4.90
C HIS A 31 2.25 -0.79 -5.80
N LEU A 32 1.26 -1.63 -5.53
CA LEU A 32 -0.01 -1.60 -6.27
C LEU A 32 -0.74 -0.26 -6.09
N LEU A 33 -0.79 0.26 -4.86
CA LEU A 33 -1.41 1.55 -4.55
C LEU A 33 -0.66 2.70 -5.20
N GLU A 34 0.68 2.71 -5.10
CA GLU A 34 1.53 3.69 -5.75
C GLU A 34 1.30 3.70 -7.27
N TYR A 35 1.34 2.53 -7.91
CA TYR A 35 1.11 2.41 -9.35
C TYR A 35 -0.29 2.89 -9.78
N ALA A 36 -1.33 2.52 -9.03
CA ALA A 36 -2.69 2.96 -9.30
C ALA A 36 -2.86 4.48 -9.13
N LEU A 37 -2.13 5.07 -8.19
CA LEU A 37 -2.13 6.52 -7.99
C LEU A 37 -1.28 7.25 -9.03
N GLU A 38 -0.13 6.71 -9.45
CA GLU A 38 0.69 7.25 -10.55
C GLU A 38 -0.08 7.29 -11.88
N GLN A 39 -0.95 6.30 -12.15
CA GLN A 39 -1.81 6.34 -13.33
C GLN A 39 -2.87 7.45 -13.27
N ARG A 40 -3.30 7.85 -12.07
CA ARG A 40 -4.32 8.90 -11.88
C ARG A 40 -3.72 10.30 -11.72
N TYR A 41 -2.48 10.38 -11.24
CA TYR A 41 -1.82 11.62 -10.84
C TYR A 41 -0.38 11.62 -11.32
N ASP A 42 0.09 12.76 -11.83
CA ASP A 42 1.52 12.96 -12.09
C ASP A 42 2.37 12.71 -10.84
N LYS A 43 3.60 12.25 -11.00
CA LYS A 43 4.51 11.91 -9.89
C LYS A 43 4.69 13.06 -8.88
N ALA A 44 4.66 14.31 -9.32
CA ALA A 44 4.69 15.46 -8.42
C ALA A 44 3.39 15.61 -7.62
N ALA A 45 2.24 15.39 -8.27
CA ALA A 45 0.94 15.37 -7.62
C ALA A 45 0.81 14.19 -6.65
N LEU A 46 1.34 13.01 -6.99
CA LEU A 46 1.40 11.85 -6.09
C LEU A 46 2.21 12.17 -4.83
N LYS A 47 3.43 12.69 -4.97
CA LYS A 47 4.25 13.12 -3.83
C LYS A 47 3.53 14.12 -2.95
N LYS A 48 2.79 15.06 -3.55
CA LYS A 48 1.98 16.03 -2.82
C LYS A 48 0.84 15.35 -2.06
N ILE A 49 0.09 14.45 -2.69
CA ILE A 49 -0.99 13.69 -2.05
C ILE A 49 -0.45 12.79 -0.92
N LEU A 50 0.66 12.09 -1.12
CA LEU A 50 1.30 11.26 -0.09
C LEU A 50 1.88 12.09 1.05
N LYS A 51 2.23 13.36 0.82
CA LYS A 51 2.71 14.28 1.86
C LYS A 51 1.56 14.94 2.62
N GLU A 52 0.49 15.33 1.91
CA GLU A 52 -0.72 15.95 2.49
C GLU A 52 -1.64 14.93 3.17
N ARG A 53 -1.60 13.67 2.72
CA ARG A 53 -2.30 12.51 3.33
C ARG A 53 -1.36 11.54 4.03
N GLY A 54 -0.06 11.86 4.09
CA GLY A 54 0.94 11.22 4.95
C GLY A 54 0.64 11.54 6.43
N PRO A 55 1.12 10.72 7.37
CA PRO A 55 0.39 10.32 8.56
C PRO A 55 -0.02 11.51 9.42
N SER A 56 -1.26 11.95 9.24
CA SER A 56 -2.01 12.61 10.30
C SER A 56 -2.46 11.52 11.27
N GLY A 57 -1.53 11.07 12.12
CA GLY A 57 -1.79 10.18 13.27
C GLY A 57 -1.70 8.69 12.98
N GLN A 58 -0.53 8.08 13.23
CA GLN A 58 -0.39 6.80 13.96
C GLN A 58 1.10 6.49 14.15
N ASP A 59 1.70 7.22 15.09
CA ASP A 59 2.86 6.81 15.89
C ASP A 59 2.45 5.73 16.94
N ASP A 60 1.55 4.80 16.59
CA ASP A 60 1.04 3.75 17.50
C ASP A 60 1.23 2.34 16.92
N ILE A 61 2.39 2.06 16.33
CA ILE A 61 2.91 0.68 16.34
C ILE A 61 3.79 0.56 17.59
N ILE A 62 3.16 0.33 18.73
CA ILE A 62 3.84 -0.07 19.96
C ILE A 62 4.45 -1.45 19.71
N VAL A 63 5.75 -1.46 19.40
CA VAL A 63 6.63 -2.62 19.54
C VAL A 63 7.20 -2.54 20.95
N GLY A 64 6.68 -3.35 21.87
CA GLY A 64 7.17 -3.41 23.25
C GLY A 64 6.52 -4.57 24.00
N SER A 65 7.37 -5.53 24.35
CA SER A 65 7.15 -6.82 25.01
C SER A 65 6.23 -6.84 26.23
#